data_AF-A0A560W690-F1
#
_entry.id   AF-A0A560W690-F1
#
_cell.length_a   1.000
_cell.length_b   1.000
_cell.length_c   1.000
_cell.angle_alpha   90.00
_cell.angle_beta   90.00
_cell.angle_gamma   90.00
#
_symmetry.space_group_name_H-M   'P 1'
#
loop_
_entity.id
_entity.type
_entity.pdbx_description
1 polymer ?
#
loop_
_entity_poly.entity_id
_entity_poly.type
_entity_poly.pdbx_seq_one_letter_code
_entity_poly.pdbx_strand_id
1 'polypeptide(L)'
;MKLPLTSPAQAFVGAGALVAALMLTACTQSPAGHDDRLSKAAGLARVTIVCPKGLWEETKPEGANEVKAKVSEITSGPRAGRGLVRITMTGTDLVSYLKELDFNAHPSKWNGERDNTAASRRVYDAVAPAIDKIEAATSPDDPEPQIVIDDTIKDKK
;
A
#
# COMPACT_ATOMS: atom_id res chain seq x y z
N MET A 1 23.84 -74.60 -26.98
CA MET A 1 23.34 -74.70 -25.60
C MET A 1 22.95 -73.29 -25.13
N LYS A 2 21.89 -73.18 -24.34
CA LYS A 2 20.98 -72.03 -24.14
C LYS A 2 21.61 -70.74 -23.59
N LEU A 3 21.17 -69.59 -24.12
CA LEU A 3 20.91 -68.32 -23.39
C LEU A 3 19.45 -68.36 -22.88
N PRO A 4 18.96 -67.51 -21.96
CA PRO A 4 19.58 -66.53 -21.04
C PRO A 4 19.07 -66.69 -19.58
N LEU A 5 19.56 -65.88 -18.63
CA LEU A 5 18.81 -65.57 -17.39
C LEU A 5 19.12 -64.13 -16.95
N THR A 6 18.15 -63.27 -17.22
CA THR A 6 17.97 -61.92 -16.70
C THR A 6 17.73 -61.95 -15.19
N SER A 7 18.42 -61.10 -14.44
CA SER A 7 18.14 -60.83 -13.02
C SER A 7 17.45 -59.47 -12.89
N PRO A 8 16.33 -59.36 -12.15
CA PRO A 8 15.70 -58.09 -11.84
C PRO A 8 16.14 -57.59 -10.46
N ALA A 9 16.53 -56.32 -10.36
CA ALA A 9 16.43 -55.57 -9.12
C ALA A 9 16.39 -54.08 -9.46
N GLN A 10 15.26 -53.48 -9.12
CA GLN A 10 14.87 -52.10 -9.37
C GLN A 10 15.56 -51.13 -8.39
N ALA A 11 15.50 -49.86 -8.78
CA ALA A 11 15.60 -48.64 -7.96
C ALA A 11 17.01 -48.34 -7.42
N PHE A 12 17.56 -47.12 -7.55
CA PHE A 12 16.93 -45.82 -7.33
C PHE A 12 17.43 -44.78 -8.35
N VAL A 13 16.49 -44.04 -8.92
CA VAL A 13 16.75 -42.80 -9.66
C VAL A 13 17.19 -41.74 -8.64
N GLY A 14 18.46 -41.34 -8.69
CA GLY A 14 18.98 -40.23 -7.89
C GLY A 14 18.47 -38.89 -8.42
N ALA A 15 17.30 -38.46 -7.93
CA ALA A 15 16.83 -37.09 -8.05
C ALA A 15 17.62 -36.20 -7.07
N GLY A 16 18.85 -35.86 -7.44
CA GLY A 16 19.73 -34.95 -6.70
C GLY A 16 19.79 -33.57 -7.33
N ALA A 17 18.65 -32.94 -7.57
CA ALA A 17 18.56 -31.53 -7.96
C ALA A 17 17.21 -30.98 -7.49
N LEU A 18 17.20 -29.76 -6.94
CA LEU A 18 16.05 -28.97 -6.45
C LEU A 18 15.72 -29.09 -4.94
N VAL A 19 16.66 -28.73 -4.07
CA VAL A 19 16.30 -28.18 -2.74
C VAL A 19 17.17 -26.96 -2.44
N ALA A 20 17.16 -25.96 -3.31
CA ALA A 20 17.90 -24.70 -3.09
C ALA A 20 17.18 -23.44 -3.59
N ALA A 21 15.85 -23.48 -3.80
CA ALA A 21 15.14 -22.39 -4.49
C ALA A 21 13.84 -21.91 -3.82
N LEU A 22 13.68 -22.01 -2.49
CA LEU A 22 12.46 -21.53 -1.81
C LEU A 22 12.68 -20.78 -0.48
N MET A 23 13.80 -20.05 -0.34
CA MET A 23 14.04 -19.14 0.81
C MET A 23 13.84 -17.66 0.42
N LEU A 24 12.77 -17.33 -0.30
CA LEU A 24 12.30 -15.94 -0.51
C LEU A 24 11.08 -15.63 0.38
N THR A 25 11.09 -16.12 1.62
CA THR A 25 10.01 -15.83 2.56
C THR A 25 10.16 -14.41 3.10
N ALA A 26 9.29 -13.53 2.60
CA ALA A 26 8.79 -12.31 3.23
C ALA A 26 9.84 -11.32 3.76
N CYS A 27 10.37 -10.49 2.87
CA CYS A 27 10.91 -9.19 3.30
C CYS A 27 9.76 -8.36 3.89
N THR A 28 9.69 -8.27 5.22
CA THR A 28 8.79 -7.38 5.99
C THR A 28 9.31 -5.95 5.98
N GLN A 29 9.84 -5.50 4.84
CA GLN A 29 10.54 -4.23 4.73
C GLN A 29 9.61 -3.20 4.11
N SER A 30 9.49 -2.05 4.77
CA SER A 30 8.72 -0.92 4.26
C SER A 30 9.12 -0.59 2.81
N PRO A 31 8.19 -0.07 1.99
CA PRO A 31 8.46 0.28 0.60
C PRO A 31 9.68 1.20 0.47
N ALA A 32 10.46 1.02 -0.61
CA ALA A 32 11.62 1.86 -0.88
C ALA A 32 11.26 3.36 -0.85
N GLY A 33 12.03 4.16 -0.10
CA GLY A 33 11.78 5.59 0.10
C GLY A 33 10.70 5.94 1.13
N HIS A 34 10.26 4.99 1.96
CA HIS A 34 9.26 5.25 3.02
C HIS A 34 9.68 6.41 3.94
N ASP A 35 10.90 6.38 4.50
CA ASP A 35 11.37 7.41 5.44
C ASP A 35 11.46 8.81 4.82
N ASP A 36 11.86 8.90 3.55
CA ASP A 36 11.88 10.17 2.81
C ASP A 36 10.47 10.72 2.63
N ARG A 37 9.49 9.85 2.35
CA ARG A 37 8.08 10.24 2.25
C ARG A 37 7.52 10.70 3.59
N LEU A 38 7.89 10.06 4.69
CA LEU A 38 7.50 10.52 6.03
C LEU A 38 8.05 11.93 6.29
N SER A 39 9.31 12.17 5.91
CA SER A 39 9.96 13.48 6.08
C SER A 39 9.30 14.57 5.23
N LYS A 40 8.97 14.27 3.96
CA LYS A 40 8.21 15.19 3.09
C LYS A 40 6.81 15.45 3.62
N ALA A 41 6.10 14.40 4.04
CA ALA A 41 4.75 14.51 4.59
C ALA A 41 4.74 15.41 5.83
N ALA A 42 5.69 15.25 6.76
CA ALA A 42 5.79 16.08 7.96
C ALA A 42 5.92 17.59 7.67
N GLY A 43 6.46 17.96 6.49
CA GLY A 43 6.59 19.36 6.06
C GLY A 43 5.31 19.99 5.51
N LEU A 44 4.24 19.21 5.28
CA LEU A 44 3.01 19.71 4.70
C LEU A 44 2.13 20.40 5.75
N ALA A 45 1.67 21.61 5.43
CA ALA A 45 0.64 22.28 6.22
C ALA A 45 -0.67 21.49 6.18
N ARG A 46 -1.08 21.05 4.98
CA ARG A 46 -2.27 20.23 4.75
C ARG A 46 -2.10 19.37 3.50
N VAL A 47 -2.88 18.29 3.45
CA VAL A 47 -3.05 17.43 2.28
C VAL A 47 -4.51 17.01 2.19
N THR A 48 -4.99 16.85 0.95
CA THR A 48 -6.31 16.29 0.70
C THR A 48 -6.21 14.98 -0.07
N ILE A 49 -6.87 13.94 0.42
CA ILE A 49 -7.09 12.66 -0.26
C ILE A 49 -8.56 12.57 -0.66
N VAL A 50 -8.84 12.20 -1.90
CA VAL A 50 -10.18 11.91 -2.40
C VAL A 50 -10.25 10.44 -2.76
N CYS A 51 -11.10 9.67 -2.09
CA CYS A 51 -11.23 8.22 -2.32
C CYS A 51 -12.66 7.73 -2.01
N PRO A 52 -13.02 6.49 -2.40
CA PRO A 52 -14.28 5.88 -2.00
C PRO A 52 -14.42 5.84 -0.48
N LYS A 53 -15.63 6.14 0.02
CA LYS A 53 -15.91 6.11 1.47
C LYS A 53 -15.50 4.80 2.12
N GLY A 54 -15.85 3.66 1.52
CA GLY A 54 -15.46 2.35 2.04
C GLY A 54 -13.95 2.15 2.11
N LEU A 55 -13.18 2.69 1.16
CA LEU A 55 -11.71 2.59 1.19
C LEU A 55 -11.11 3.40 2.34
N TRP A 56 -11.67 4.58 2.63
CA TRP A 56 -11.28 5.34 3.82
C TRP A 56 -11.64 4.60 5.10
N GLU A 57 -12.88 4.13 5.25
CA GLU A 57 -13.32 3.44 6.48
C GLU A 57 -12.50 2.16 6.78
N GLU A 58 -12.08 1.45 5.73
CA GLU A 58 -11.27 0.22 5.83
C GLU A 58 -9.82 0.49 6.25
N THR A 59 -9.28 1.66 5.88
CA THR A 59 -7.86 1.99 6.06
C THR A 59 -7.60 3.07 7.10
N LYS A 60 -8.65 3.75 7.59
CA LYS A 60 -8.49 4.81 8.57
C LYS A 60 -7.76 4.25 9.81
N PRO A 61 -6.75 4.97 10.32
CA PRO A 61 -6.01 4.50 11.48
C PRO A 61 -6.86 4.64 12.74
N GLU A 62 -6.78 3.63 13.60
CA GLU A 62 -7.41 3.62 14.93
C GLU A 62 -6.35 3.42 16.03
N GLY A 63 -6.58 3.98 17.21
CA GLY A 63 -5.68 3.81 18.35
C GLY A 63 -4.38 4.62 18.23
N ALA A 64 -3.21 3.95 18.29
CA ALA A 64 -1.92 4.62 18.45
C ALA A 64 -1.52 5.53 17.27
N ASN A 65 -2.05 5.27 16.07
CA ASN A 65 -1.81 6.06 14.87
C ASN A 65 -3.03 6.91 14.47
N GLU A 66 -4.02 7.09 15.36
CA GLU A 66 -5.25 7.85 15.07
C GLU A 66 -4.91 9.24 14.47
N VAL A 67 -5.64 9.60 13.41
CA VAL A 67 -5.43 10.85 12.67
C VAL A 67 -6.59 11.81 12.82
N LYS A 68 -6.26 13.10 12.90
CA LYS A 68 -7.26 14.18 12.92
C LYS A 68 -7.58 14.61 11.50
N ALA A 69 -8.46 13.87 10.84
CA ALA A 69 -8.89 14.17 9.50
C ALA A 69 -10.28 14.82 9.45
N LYS A 70 -10.44 15.86 8.65
CA LYS A 70 -11.75 16.38 8.25
C LYS A 70 -12.25 15.57 7.07
N VAL A 71 -13.34 14.82 7.27
CA VAL A 71 -13.99 14.04 6.22
C VAL A 71 -15.24 14.77 5.75
N SER A 72 -15.42 14.88 4.43
CA SER A 72 -16.61 15.50 3.83
C SER A 72 -17.04 14.78 2.56
N GLU A 73 -18.33 14.72 2.32
CA GLU A 73 -18.88 14.15 1.09
C GLU A 73 -18.68 15.10 -0.10
N ILE A 74 -18.55 14.53 -1.30
CA ILE A 74 -18.48 15.30 -2.53
C ILE A 74 -19.89 15.38 -3.13
N THR A 75 -20.54 16.52 -2.93
CA THR A 75 -21.94 16.75 -3.35
C THR A 75 -22.08 17.52 -4.67
N SER A 76 -20.99 18.05 -5.22
CA SER A 76 -21.00 18.82 -6.47
C SER A 76 -19.78 18.55 -7.36
N GLY A 77 -19.93 18.88 -8.64
CA GLY A 77 -18.89 18.71 -9.67
C GLY A 77 -18.80 17.29 -10.26
N PRO A 78 -17.80 17.04 -11.11
CA PRO A 78 -17.67 15.78 -11.89
C PRO A 78 -17.52 14.50 -11.04
N ARG A 79 -17.24 14.65 -9.74
CA ARG A 79 -17.03 13.56 -8.79
C ARG A 79 -18.23 13.32 -7.87
N ALA A 80 -19.27 14.15 -7.96
CA ALA A 80 -20.47 14.01 -7.15
C ALA A 80 -21.24 12.71 -7.45
N GLY A 81 -21.87 12.13 -6.42
CA GLY A 81 -22.71 10.93 -6.57
C GLY A 81 -21.94 9.62 -6.76
N ARG A 82 -20.60 9.63 -6.73
CA ARG A 82 -19.75 8.44 -6.95
C ARG A 82 -19.34 7.73 -5.66
N GLY A 83 -19.93 8.11 -4.52
CA GLY A 83 -19.57 7.56 -3.21
C GLY A 83 -18.17 7.95 -2.72
N LEU A 84 -17.61 9.04 -3.25
CA LEU A 84 -16.30 9.55 -2.85
C LEU A 84 -16.40 10.51 -1.67
N VAL A 85 -15.38 10.48 -0.84
CA VAL A 85 -15.17 11.41 0.28
C VAL A 85 -13.87 12.17 0.07
N ARG A 86 -13.85 13.39 0.60
CA ARG A 86 -12.67 14.25 0.71
C ARG A 86 -12.19 14.21 2.15
N ILE A 87 -10.98 13.71 2.34
CA ILE A 87 -10.27 13.63 3.61
C ILE A 87 -9.17 14.68 3.59
N THR A 88 -9.24 15.67 4.47
CA THR A 88 -8.21 16.70 4.63
C THR A 88 -7.55 16.54 5.99
N MET A 89 -6.22 16.49 6.02
CA MET A 89 -5.44 16.31 7.25
C MET A 89 -4.12 17.09 7.20
N THR A 90 -3.44 17.22 8.34
CA THR A 90 -2.11 17.85 8.40
C THR A 90 -1.02 16.92 7.87
N GLY A 91 0.16 17.45 7.60
CA GLY A 91 1.33 16.64 7.25
C GLY A 91 1.72 15.62 8.31
N THR A 92 1.61 15.99 9.59
CA THR A 92 1.88 15.09 10.71
C THR A 92 0.84 13.97 10.83
N ASP A 93 -0.43 14.25 10.54
CA ASP A 93 -1.47 13.21 10.45
C ASP A 93 -1.20 12.28 9.26
N LEU A 94 -0.74 12.82 8.12
CA LEU A 94 -0.35 12.01 6.97
C LEU A 94 0.81 11.05 7.32
N VAL A 95 1.78 11.48 8.13
CA VAL A 95 2.85 10.60 8.62
C VAL A 95 2.29 9.43 9.42
N SER A 96 1.37 9.67 10.36
CA SER A 96 0.72 8.61 11.12
C SER A 96 -0.07 7.67 10.21
N TYR A 97 -0.77 8.23 9.22
CA TYR A 97 -1.50 7.43 8.25
C TYR A 97 -0.59 6.53 7.41
N LEU A 98 0.53 7.06 6.89
CA LEU A 98 1.49 6.27 6.11
C LEU A 98 2.11 5.13 6.92
N LYS A 99 2.37 5.35 8.21
CA LYS A 99 2.85 4.30 9.12
C LYS A 99 1.80 3.20 9.33
N GLU A 100 0.54 3.59 9.49
CA GLU A 100 -0.55 2.62 9.61
C GLU A 100 -0.72 1.81 8.32
N LEU A 101 -0.70 2.48 7.16
CA LEU A 101 -0.80 1.83 5.85
C LEU A 101 0.35 0.86 5.62
N ASP A 102 1.58 1.26 5.94
CA ASP A 102 2.76 0.40 5.86
C ASP A 102 2.64 -0.80 6.81
N PHE A 103 2.27 -0.56 8.08
CA PHE A 103 2.06 -1.61 9.05
C PHE A 103 1.00 -2.63 8.60
N ASN A 104 -0.13 -2.16 8.05
CA ASN A 104 -1.21 -3.00 7.59
C ASN A 104 -0.91 -3.70 6.25
N ALA A 105 -0.02 -3.14 5.44
CA ALA A 105 0.44 -3.75 4.18
C ALA A 105 1.33 -4.99 4.38
N HIS A 106 1.77 -5.27 5.61
CA HIS A 106 2.67 -6.38 5.92
C HIS A 106 2.02 -7.43 6.83
N PRO A 107 2.26 -8.72 6.58
CA PRO A 107 1.80 -9.76 7.48
C PRO A 107 2.53 -9.66 8.83
N SER A 108 1.78 -9.76 9.92
CA SER A 108 2.34 -9.90 11.26
C SER A 108 2.94 -11.28 11.43
N LYS A 109 4.12 -11.38 12.04
CA LYS A 109 4.75 -12.66 12.40
C LYS A 109 3.86 -13.52 13.31
N TRP A 110 2.94 -12.91 14.05
CA TRP A 110 2.09 -13.58 15.03
C TRP A 110 0.66 -13.79 14.55
N ASN A 111 0.13 -12.88 13.72
CA ASN A 111 -1.29 -12.84 13.38
C ASN A 111 -1.56 -13.04 11.88
N GLY A 112 -0.54 -13.23 11.05
CA GLY A 112 -0.70 -13.39 9.60
C GLY A 112 -1.05 -12.08 8.89
N GLU A 113 -1.62 -12.20 7.70
CA GLU A 113 -2.10 -11.06 6.89
C GLU A 113 -3.35 -10.44 7.54
N ARG A 114 -3.47 -9.12 7.45
CA ARG A 114 -4.61 -8.37 8.00
C ARG A 114 -5.72 -8.25 6.96
N ASP A 115 -6.96 -8.15 7.40
CA ASP A 115 -8.12 -8.06 6.51
C ASP A 115 -8.02 -6.88 5.52
N ASN A 116 -7.44 -5.76 5.96
CA ASN A 116 -7.27 -4.55 5.15
C ASN A 116 -5.91 -4.46 4.41
N THR A 117 -5.16 -5.55 4.27
CA THR A 117 -3.80 -5.51 3.67
C THR A 117 -3.82 -4.99 2.24
N ALA A 118 -4.72 -5.50 1.40
CA ALA A 118 -4.83 -5.08 0.00
C ALA A 118 -5.28 -3.62 -0.14
N ALA A 119 -6.22 -3.19 0.70
CA ALA A 119 -6.69 -1.80 0.75
C ALA A 119 -5.56 -0.85 1.17
N SER A 120 -4.79 -1.24 2.19
CA SER A 120 -3.67 -0.44 2.71
C SER A 120 -2.56 -0.28 1.68
N ARG A 121 -2.16 -1.37 1.00
CA ARG A 121 -1.19 -1.31 -0.11
C ARG A 121 -1.67 -0.39 -1.22
N ARG A 122 -2.93 -0.55 -1.65
CA ARG A 122 -3.50 0.27 -2.71
C ARG A 122 -3.50 1.76 -2.38
N VAL A 123 -3.88 2.14 -1.16
CA VAL A 123 -3.86 3.55 -0.75
C VAL A 123 -2.43 4.06 -0.70
N TYR A 124 -1.51 3.29 -0.11
CA TYR A 124 -0.11 3.64 -0.03
C TYR A 124 0.49 3.87 -1.43
N ASP A 125 0.25 2.95 -2.37
CA ASP A 125 0.75 3.02 -3.74
C ASP A 125 0.19 4.22 -4.53
N ALA A 126 -1.02 4.67 -4.20
CA ALA A 126 -1.59 5.86 -4.82
C ALA A 126 -1.06 7.17 -4.20
N VAL A 127 -0.78 7.16 -2.89
CA VAL A 127 -0.31 8.33 -2.15
C VAL A 127 1.18 8.55 -2.34
N ALA A 128 1.99 7.49 -2.38
CA ALA A 128 3.45 7.56 -2.43
C ALA A 128 3.98 8.37 -3.62
N PRO A 129 3.55 8.14 -4.88
CA PRO A 129 4.01 8.94 -6.02
C PRO A 129 3.60 10.40 -5.95
N ALA A 130 2.48 10.71 -5.29
CA ALA A 130 2.07 12.09 -5.09
C ALA A 130 3.00 12.79 -4.09
N ILE A 131 3.33 12.14 -2.97
CA ILE A 131 4.31 12.65 -2.00
C ILE A 131 5.69 12.79 -2.63
N ASP A 132 6.09 11.83 -3.47
CA ASP A 132 7.39 11.88 -4.14
C ASP A 132 7.53 13.14 -5.02
N LYS A 133 6.43 13.63 -5.60
CA LYS A 133 6.33 14.85 -6.41
C LYS A 133 6.09 16.13 -5.61
N ILE A 134 5.85 16.05 -4.30
CA ILE A 134 5.67 17.24 -3.48
C ILE A 134 7.03 17.95 -3.40
N GLU A 135 7.06 19.13 -4.00
CA GLU A 135 8.10 20.12 -3.79
C GLU A 135 7.72 20.99 -2.59
N ALA A 136 8.72 21.54 -1.90
CA ALA A 136 8.45 22.47 -0.82
C ALA A 136 7.65 23.66 -1.39
N ALA A 137 6.52 23.98 -0.76
CA ALA A 137 5.74 25.15 -1.15
C ALA A 137 6.65 26.38 -1.14
N THR A 138 6.70 27.07 -2.27
CA THR A 138 7.51 28.27 -2.48
C THR A 138 6.76 29.53 -2.05
N SER A 139 5.43 29.44 -1.94
CA SER A 139 4.54 30.52 -1.50
C SER A 139 3.37 29.99 -0.65
N PRO A 140 2.83 30.78 0.30
CA PRO A 140 1.57 30.48 1.00
C PRO A 140 0.34 30.31 0.08
N ASP A 141 0.42 30.82 -1.16
CA ASP A 141 -0.66 30.73 -2.16
C ASP A 141 -0.57 29.46 -3.03
N ASP A 142 0.49 28.65 -2.88
CA ASP A 142 0.63 27.40 -3.62
C ASP A 142 -0.53 26.45 -3.27
N PRO A 143 -1.14 25.78 -4.26
CA PRO A 143 -2.33 24.97 -4.02
C PRO A 143 -2.01 23.79 -3.10
N GLU A 144 -2.94 23.49 -2.19
CA GLU A 144 -2.84 22.31 -1.33
C GLU A 144 -2.71 21.03 -2.18
N PRO A 145 -1.75 20.14 -1.87
CA PRO A 145 -1.63 18.86 -2.56
C PRO A 145 -2.93 18.04 -2.47
N GLN A 146 -3.45 17.64 -3.62
CA GLN A 146 -4.62 16.77 -3.73
C GLN A 146 -4.27 15.45 -4.40
N ILE A 147 -4.62 14.35 -3.74
CA ILE A 147 -4.43 12.98 -4.21
C ILE A 147 -5.81 12.39 -4.48
N VAL A 148 -6.01 11.81 -5.66
CA VAL A 148 -7.31 11.24 -6.06
C VAL A 148 -7.13 9.75 -6.34
N ILE A 149 -7.82 8.93 -5.56
CA ILE A 149 -7.87 7.48 -5.69
C ILE A 149 -9.27 7.12 -6.21
N ASP A 150 -9.48 7.28 -7.51
CA ASP A 150 -10.77 7.04 -8.17
C ASP A 150 -10.57 6.34 -9.52
N ASP A 151 -10.57 5.01 -9.50
CA ASP A 151 -10.37 4.16 -10.69
C ASP A 151 -11.44 4.34 -11.76
N THR A 152 -12.56 4.99 -11.42
CA THR A 152 -13.63 5.21 -12.38
C THR A 152 -13.37 6.45 -13.24
N ILE A 153 -12.36 7.27 -12.91
CA ILE A 153 -11.83 8.29 -13.82
C ILE A 153 -10.75 7.61 -14.67
N LYS A 154 -10.97 7.53 -15.99
CA LYS A 154 -9.88 7.15 -16.89
C LYS A 154 -8.82 8.24 -16.83
N ASP A 155 -7.60 7.89 -16.47
CA ASP A 155 -6.45 8.79 -16.61
C ASP A 155 -6.41 9.30 -18.05
N LYS A 156 -6.27 10.61 -18.21
CA LYS A 156 -5.94 11.17 -19.53
C LYS A 156 -4.52 10.71 -19.84
N LYS A 157 -4.40 9.77 -20.77
CA LYS A 157 -3.13 9.40 -21.41
C LYS A 157 -2.51 10.62 -22.10
#